data_AF-A0A524CUE8-F1
#
_entry.id   AF-A0A524CUE8-F1
#
_cell.length_a   1.000
_cell.length_b   1.000
_cell.length_c   1.000
_cell.angle_alpha   90.00
_cell.angle_beta   90.00
_cell.angle_gamma   90.00
#
_symmetry.space_group_name_H-M   'P 1'
#
loop_
_entity.id
_entity.type
_entity.pdbx_description
1 polymer ?
#
loop_
_entity_poly.entity_id
_entity_poly.type
_entity_poly.pdbx_seq_one_letter_code
_entity_poly.pdbx_strand_id
1 'polypeptide(L)'
;MIHNTFLVRVSNGKVLASTQYWPVDVKPEEVVEFVETRLELRSADSSMQEIPLIIGDDKYHGIEVVSDLLLIFVTDTSEDDHAIFERMEDAAKPLRRTLEKKGLSKLVEDYETLVEPSVTTRLKIALVGEGGVGKTTTLHLLLGDTPPKQYVPTIALNLETVENIRFGNYSLVLWDFAGQERFRTLWRFYFHGADVIFLV
;
A
#
# COMPACT_ATOMS: atom_id res chain seq x y z
N MET A 1 7.37 -4.05 -3.82
CA MET A 1 6.16 -3.25 -3.53
C MET A 1 5.01 -3.78 -4.39
N ILE A 2 3.76 -3.56 -3.98
CA ILE A 2 2.58 -3.76 -4.86
C ILE A 2 2.41 -2.50 -5.71
N HIS A 3 2.56 -2.64 -7.02
CA HIS A 3 2.54 -1.51 -7.97
C HIS A 3 1.16 -1.27 -8.55
N ASN A 4 0.47 -2.36 -8.89
CA ASN A 4 -0.83 -2.33 -9.54
C ASN A 4 -1.72 -3.44 -9.01
N THR A 5 -3.03 -3.20 -8.99
CA THR A 5 -4.02 -4.23 -8.73
C THR A 5 -5.09 -4.22 -9.81
N PHE A 6 -5.57 -5.39 -10.20
CA PHE A 6 -6.60 -5.57 -11.22
C PHE A 6 -7.71 -6.49 -10.73
N LEU A 7 -8.95 -6.15 -11.06
CA LEU A 7 -10.07 -7.08 -11.00
C LEU A 7 -10.41 -7.51 -12.41
N VAL A 8 -10.24 -8.80 -12.70
CA VAL A 8 -10.42 -9.34 -14.05
C VAL A 8 -11.55 -10.35 -14.08
N ARG A 9 -12.38 -10.27 -15.12
CA ARG A 9 -13.32 -11.33 -15.44
C ARG A 9 -12.62 -12.43 -16.23
N VAL A 10 -12.60 -13.63 -15.68
CA VAL A 10 -11.81 -14.74 -16.23
C VAL A 10 -12.39 -15.23 -17.56
N SER A 11 -13.72 -15.33 -17.68
CA SER A 11 -14.40 -15.83 -18.88
C SER A 11 -14.13 -15.07 -20.18
N ASN A 12 -13.69 -13.81 -20.10
CA ASN A 12 -13.43 -12.98 -21.28
C ASN A 12 -12.17 -12.12 -21.18
N GLY A 13 -11.32 -12.34 -20.16
CA GLY A 13 -10.09 -11.58 -19.92
C GLY A 13 -10.29 -10.10 -19.64
N LYS A 14 -11.54 -9.63 -19.43
CA LYS A 14 -11.81 -8.19 -19.32
C LYS A 14 -11.40 -7.67 -17.95
N VAL A 15 -10.53 -6.66 -17.92
CA VAL A 15 -10.27 -5.84 -16.73
C VAL A 15 -11.54 -5.04 -16.41
N LEU A 16 -12.09 -5.26 -15.22
CA LEU A 16 -13.29 -4.59 -14.72
C LEU A 16 -12.96 -3.34 -13.91
N ALA A 17 -11.87 -3.39 -13.14
CA ALA A 17 -11.36 -2.28 -12.34
C ALA A 17 -9.84 -2.45 -12.14
N SER A 18 -9.14 -1.35 -11.90
CA SER A 18 -7.71 -1.36 -11.60
C SER A 18 -7.31 -0.16 -10.76
N THR A 19 -6.24 -0.30 -9.98
CA THR A 19 -5.62 0.80 -9.23
C THR A 19 -4.11 0.73 -9.43
N GLN A 20 -3.51 1.87 -9.76
CA GLN A 20 -2.05 2.04 -9.89
C GLN A 20 -1.53 2.79 -8.67
N TYR A 21 -0.66 2.14 -7.91
CA TYR A 21 -0.02 2.71 -6.72
C TYR A 21 1.33 3.31 -7.06
N TRP A 22 2.09 2.70 -7.98
CA TRP A 22 3.44 3.13 -8.38
C TRP A 22 3.50 3.32 -9.91
N PRO A 23 4.33 4.23 -10.46
CA PRO A 23 4.38 4.52 -11.91
C PRO A 23 5.09 3.43 -12.72
N VAL A 24 4.68 2.18 -12.53
CA VAL A 24 5.01 1.02 -13.36
C VAL A 24 3.81 0.77 -14.27
N ASP A 25 4.07 0.83 -15.57
CA ASP A 25 3.07 0.65 -16.61
C ASP A 25 2.92 -0.84 -16.93
N VAL A 26 1.83 -1.44 -16.47
CA VAL A 26 1.51 -2.85 -16.74
C VAL A 26 0.64 -2.93 -17.98
N LYS A 27 1.12 -3.65 -19.01
CA LYS A 27 0.40 -3.74 -20.27
C LYS A 27 -0.81 -4.65 -20.13
N PRO A 28 -1.94 -4.33 -20.80
CA PRO A 28 -3.12 -5.21 -20.80
C PRO A 28 -2.80 -6.64 -21.29
N GLU A 29 -1.85 -6.78 -22.22
CA GLU A 29 -1.40 -8.07 -22.76
C GLU A 29 -0.78 -8.96 -21.68
N GLU A 30 -0.03 -8.39 -20.74
CA GLU A 30 0.63 -9.13 -19.64
C GLU A 30 -0.42 -9.65 -18.62
N VAL A 31 -1.48 -8.86 -18.38
CA VAL A 31 -2.60 -9.29 -17.54
C VAL A 31 -3.36 -10.45 -18.19
N VAL A 32 -3.56 -10.41 -19.50
CA VAL A 32 -4.19 -11.50 -20.26
C VAL A 32 -3.31 -12.75 -20.24
N GLU A 33 -2.01 -12.61 -20.52
CA GLU A 33 -1.02 -13.69 -20.45
C GLU A 33 -1.02 -14.37 -19.07
N PHE A 34 -1.08 -13.60 -17.99
CA PHE A 34 -1.20 -14.13 -16.64
C PHE A 34 -2.46 -14.99 -16.45
N VAL A 35 -3.61 -14.49 -16.88
CA VAL A 35 -4.90 -15.17 -16.73
C VAL A 35 -4.93 -16.48 -17.54
N GLU A 36 -4.46 -16.43 -18.78
CA GLU A 36 -4.41 -17.61 -19.67
C GLU A 36 -3.45 -18.68 -19.13
N THR A 37 -2.22 -18.30 -18.79
CA THR A 37 -1.21 -19.21 -18.24
C THR A 37 -1.70 -19.86 -16.94
N ARG A 38 -2.36 -19.09 -16.08
CA ARG A 38 -2.94 -19.61 -14.83
C ARG A 38 -4.07 -20.61 -15.07
N LEU A 39 -4.91 -20.38 -16.08
CA LEU A 39 -5.98 -21.32 -16.45
C LEU A 39 -5.41 -22.64 -16.97
N GLU A 40 -4.37 -22.57 -17.80
CA GLU A 40 -3.66 -23.76 -18.30
C GLU A 40 -3.07 -24.57 -17.15
N LEU A 41 -2.36 -23.91 -16.22
CA LEU A 41 -1.77 -24.57 -15.05
C LEU A 41 -2.83 -25.24 -14.16
N ARG A 42 -3.97 -24.58 -13.92
CA ARG A 42 -5.10 -25.18 -13.16
C ARG A 42 -5.67 -26.41 -13.83
N SER A 43 -5.68 -26.46 -15.16
CA SER A 43 -6.18 -27.61 -15.92
C SER A 43 -5.23 -28.82 -15.82
N ALA A 44 -3.94 -28.57 -15.66
CA ALA A 44 -2.91 -29.59 -15.54
C ALA A 44 -2.78 -30.14 -14.11
N ASP A 45 -2.84 -29.27 -13.09
CA ASP A 45 -2.75 -29.67 -11.69
C ASP A 45 -3.58 -28.73 -10.79
N SER A 46 -4.57 -29.30 -10.11
CA SER A 46 -5.46 -28.56 -9.23
C SER A 46 -4.79 -28.06 -7.94
N SER A 47 -3.58 -28.52 -7.62
CA SER A 47 -2.78 -28.03 -6.49
C SER A 47 -1.98 -26.76 -6.81
N MET A 48 -1.85 -26.39 -8.09
CA MET A 48 -1.09 -25.21 -8.55
C MET A 48 -1.89 -23.90 -8.53
N GLN A 49 -2.93 -23.82 -7.69
CA GLN A 49 -3.90 -22.70 -7.70
C GLN A 49 -3.29 -21.35 -7.29
N GLU A 50 -2.13 -21.28 -6.67
CA GLU A 50 -1.63 -20.05 -6.03
C GLU A 50 -0.22 -19.68 -6.45
N ILE A 51 0.27 -20.25 -7.56
CA ILE A 51 1.64 -19.99 -8.02
C ILE A 51 1.71 -18.57 -8.64
N PRO A 52 2.59 -17.69 -8.12
CA PRO A 52 2.86 -16.43 -8.77
C PRO A 52 3.65 -16.63 -10.06
N LEU A 53 3.42 -15.78 -11.06
CA LEU A 53 4.09 -15.85 -12.35
C LEU A 53 4.90 -14.57 -12.57
N ILE A 54 6.11 -14.70 -13.11
CA ILE A 54 6.91 -13.56 -13.54
C ILE A 54 6.65 -13.35 -15.02
N ILE A 55 6.18 -12.15 -15.38
CA ILE A 55 5.90 -11.75 -16.76
C ILE A 55 6.60 -10.42 -16.98
N GLY A 56 7.52 -10.37 -17.94
CA GLY A 56 8.43 -9.24 -18.09
C GLY A 56 9.33 -9.08 -16.86
N ASP A 57 9.29 -7.90 -16.25
CA ASP A 57 10.10 -7.54 -15.07
C ASP A 57 9.33 -7.62 -13.74
N ASP A 58 8.02 -7.95 -13.80
CA ASP A 58 7.11 -7.91 -12.66
C ASP A 58 6.60 -9.31 -12.28
N LYS A 59 6.21 -9.46 -11.01
CA LYS A 59 5.62 -10.68 -10.45
C LYS A 59 4.13 -10.50 -10.22
N TYR A 60 3.34 -11.41 -10.78
CA TYR A 60 1.88 -11.41 -10.78
C TYR A 60 1.37 -12.48 -9.81
N HIS A 61 0.49 -12.07 -8.91
CA HIS A 61 -0.20 -12.92 -7.95
C HIS A 61 -1.70 -12.87 -8.23
N GLY A 62 -2.40 -14.00 -8.12
CA GLY A 62 -3.82 -14.09 -8.43
C GLY A 62 -4.59 -14.80 -7.32
N ILE A 63 -5.73 -14.23 -6.90
CA ILE A 63 -6.67 -14.88 -5.98
C ILE A 63 -8.09 -14.83 -6.53
N GLU A 64 -8.79 -15.95 -6.43
CA GLU A 64 -10.18 -16.05 -6.88
C GLU A 64 -11.08 -15.33 -5.88
N VAL A 65 -11.76 -14.27 -6.33
CA VAL A 65 -12.80 -13.59 -5.53
C VAL A 65 -14.04 -14.47 -5.54
N VAL A 66 -14.47 -14.88 -6.74
CA VAL A 66 -15.51 -15.88 -7.05
C VAL A 66 -15.19 -16.54 -8.40
N SER A 67 -15.94 -17.58 -8.81
CA SER A 67 -15.63 -18.43 -9.99
C SER A 67 -15.33 -17.76 -11.32
N ASP A 68 -15.73 -16.49 -11.52
CA ASP A 68 -15.47 -15.73 -12.75
C ASP A 68 -14.76 -14.39 -12.48
N LEU A 69 -14.30 -14.14 -11.25
CA LEU A 69 -13.61 -12.89 -10.89
C LEU A 69 -12.28 -13.20 -10.19
N LEU A 70 -11.20 -12.72 -10.79
CA LEU A 70 -9.84 -12.84 -10.29
C LEU A 70 -9.34 -11.47 -9.83
N LEU A 71 -8.84 -11.39 -8.61
CA LEU A 71 -8.06 -10.25 -8.13
C LEU A 71 -6.58 -10.55 -8.40
N ILE A 72 -5.90 -9.62 -9.07
CA ILE A 72 -4.49 -9.73 -9.44
C ILE A 72 -3.72 -8.63 -8.75
N PHE A 73 -2.62 -8.97 -8.09
CA PHE A 73 -1.62 -8.02 -7.58
C PHE A 73 -0.36 -8.15 -8.43
N VAL A 74 0.18 -7.01 -8.86
CA VAL A 74 1.46 -6.93 -9.58
C VAL A 74 2.49 -6.29 -8.66
N THR A 75 3.64 -6.94 -8.52
CA THR A 75 4.65 -6.63 -7.52
C THR A 75 6.07 -6.72 -8.06
N ASP A 76 7.03 -6.13 -7.35
CA ASP A 76 8.45 -6.40 -7.58
C ASP A 76 8.76 -7.90 -7.41
N THR A 77 9.66 -8.43 -8.23
CA THR A 77 10.05 -9.85 -8.19
C THR A 77 10.69 -10.29 -6.87
N SER A 78 11.19 -9.34 -6.06
CA SER A 78 11.80 -9.60 -4.75
C SER A 78 10.79 -9.70 -3.59
N GLU A 79 9.51 -9.42 -3.81
CA GLU A 79 8.50 -9.51 -2.75
C GLU A 79 8.26 -10.96 -2.30
N ASP A 80 7.96 -11.11 -1.01
CA ASP A 80 7.65 -12.39 -0.37
C ASP A 80 6.24 -12.86 -0.73
N ASP A 81 6.15 -14.03 -1.35
CA ASP A 81 4.89 -14.53 -1.92
C ASP A 81 3.83 -14.78 -0.84
N HIS A 82 4.23 -15.22 0.36
CA HIS A 82 3.31 -15.49 1.46
C HIS A 82 2.70 -14.20 2.00
N ALA A 83 3.52 -13.17 2.23
CA ALA A 83 3.05 -11.86 2.68
C ALA A 83 2.11 -11.20 1.65
N ILE A 84 2.40 -11.33 0.35
CA ILE A 84 1.50 -10.85 -0.71
C ILE A 84 0.19 -11.61 -0.70
N PHE A 85 0.23 -12.94 -0.57
CA PHE A 85 -0.98 -13.77 -0.51
C PHE A 85 -1.89 -13.41 0.68
N GLU A 86 -1.33 -13.19 1.87
CA GLU A 86 -2.12 -12.75 3.04
C GLU A 86 -2.84 -11.42 2.76
N ARG A 87 -2.15 -10.45 2.16
CA ARG A 87 -2.75 -9.17 1.75
C ARG A 87 -3.85 -9.35 0.71
N MET A 88 -3.69 -10.28 -0.23
CA MET A 88 -4.71 -10.59 -1.23
C MET A 88 -5.96 -11.21 -0.61
N GLU A 89 -5.82 -12.13 0.35
CA GLU A 89 -6.96 -12.68 1.09
C GLU A 89 -7.70 -11.59 1.87
N ASP A 90 -6.97 -10.68 2.52
CA ASP A 90 -7.58 -9.54 3.20
C ASP A 90 -8.32 -8.61 2.24
N ALA A 91 -7.79 -8.39 1.03
CA ALA A 91 -8.44 -7.61 -0.02
C ALA A 91 -9.66 -8.34 -0.62
N ALA A 92 -9.63 -9.67 -0.73
CA ALA A 92 -10.70 -10.46 -1.29
C ALA A 92 -11.96 -10.48 -0.40
N LYS A 93 -11.82 -10.45 0.93
CA LYS A 93 -12.93 -10.44 1.89
C LYS A 93 -13.96 -9.30 1.65
N PRO A 94 -13.57 -8.01 1.58
CA PRO A 94 -14.51 -6.92 1.32
C PRO A 94 -15.07 -6.95 -0.11
N LEU A 95 -14.32 -7.46 -1.09
CA LEU A 95 -14.80 -7.66 -2.46
C LEU A 95 -15.93 -8.70 -2.49
N ARG A 96 -15.70 -9.91 -1.95
CA ARG A 96 -16.72 -10.98 -1.81
C ARG A 96 -17.98 -10.45 -1.14
N ARG A 97 -17.82 -9.77 0.01
CA ARG A 97 -18.94 -9.18 0.76
C ARG A 97 -19.72 -8.12 -0.02
N THR A 98 -19.04 -7.28 -0.80
CA THR A 98 -19.69 -6.22 -1.58
C THR A 98 -20.40 -6.80 -2.80
N LEU A 99 -19.81 -7.79 -3.45
CA LEU A 99 -20.43 -8.50 -4.56
C LEU A 99 -21.76 -9.14 -4.15
N GLU A 100 -21.76 -9.86 -3.02
CA GLU A 100 -22.96 -10.52 -2.50
C GLU A 100 -24.08 -9.53 -2.11
N LYS A 101 -23.72 -8.39 -1.52
CA LYS A 101 -24.70 -7.45 -0.94
C LYS A 101 -25.18 -6.37 -1.90
N LYS A 102 -24.30 -5.90 -2.79
CA LYS A 102 -24.53 -4.73 -3.64
C LYS A 102 -24.35 -5.02 -5.13
N GLY A 103 -23.88 -6.21 -5.49
CA GLY A 103 -23.66 -6.62 -6.87
C GLY A 103 -22.38 -6.08 -7.50
N LEU A 104 -22.10 -6.54 -8.71
CA LEU A 104 -20.84 -6.27 -9.42
C LEU A 104 -20.64 -4.79 -9.74
N SER A 105 -21.70 -4.08 -10.12
CA SER A 105 -21.61 -2.66 -10.49
C SER A 105 -21.06 -1.83 -9.33
N LYS A 106 -21.55 -2.07 -8.11
CA LYS A 106 -21.10 -1.32 -6.93
C LYS A 106 -19.71 -1.75 -6.47
N LEU A 107 -19.36 -3.02 -6.65
CA LEU A 107 -18.00 -3.50 -6.39
C LEU A 107 -16.98 -2.81 -7.29
N VAL A 108 -17.25 -2.70 -8.59
CA VAL A 108 -16.35 -2.02 -9.55
C VAL A 108 -16.21 -0.54 -9.21
N GLU A 109 -17.31 0.12 -8.85
CA GLU A 109 -17.31 1.52 -8.42
C GLU A 109 -16.49 1.74 -7.13
N ASP A 110 -16.64 0.85 -6.14
CA ASP A 110 -15.97 0.96 -4.84
C ASP A 110 -14.59 0.26 -4.82
N TYR A 111 -14.10 -0.28 -5.95
CA TYR A 111 -12.97 -1.23 -6.01
C TYR A 111 -11.72 -0.73 -5.30
N GLU A 112 -11.26 0.48 -5.66
CA GLU A 112 -10.05 1.08 -5.11
C GLU A 112 -10.15 1.18 -3.58
N THR A 113 -11.25 1.75 -3.07
CA THR A 113 -11.47 1.92 -1.63
C THR A 113 -11.57 0.58 -0.88
N LEU A 114 -12.01 -0.50 -1.53
CA LEU A 114 -12.11 -1.82 -0.91
C LEU A 114 -10.75 -2.54 -0.86
N VAL A 115 -9.88 -2.33 -1.85
CA VAL A 115 -8.56 -3.00 -1.97
C VAL A 115 -7.46 -2.21 -1.27
N GLU A 116 -7.52 -0.88 -1.30
CA GLU A 116 -6.49 0.01 -0.79
C GLU A 116 -6.03 -0.32 0.65
N PRO A 117 -6.91 -0.59 1.63
CA PRO A 117 -6.47 -0.88 3.00
C PRO A 117 -5.55 -2.11 3.12
N SER A 118 -5.64 -3.06 2.18
CA SER A 118 -4.82 -4.28 2.14
C SER A 118 -3.51 -4.09 1.37
N VAL A 119 -3.44 -3.06 0.52
CA VAL A 119 -2.24 -2.73 -0.27
C VAL A 119 -1.36 -1.71 0.45
N THR A 120 -1.99 -0.77 1.16
CA THR A 120 -1.31 0.36 1.80
C THR A 120 -0.45 -0.08 2.97
N THR A 121 0.83 0.32 2.94
CA THR A 121 1.80 0.09 4.01
C THR A 121 2.08 1.40 4.74
N ARG A 122 2.00 1.40 6.07
CA ARG A 122 2.34 2.59 6.86
C ARG A 122 3.85 2.70 7.03
N LEU A 123 4.43 3.85 6.68
CA LEU A 123 5.82 4.20 6.95
C LEU A 123 5.87 5.26 8.04
N LYS A 124 6.50 4.91 9.16
CA LYS A 124 6.71 5.83 10.27
C LYS A 124 8.04 6.54 10.13
N ILE A 125 7.98 7.86 10.00
CA ILE A 125 9.13 8.74 9.86
C ILE A 125 9.28 9.58 11.12
N ALA A 126 10.45 9.51 11.75
CA ALA A 126 10.80 10.26 12.94
C ALA A 126 11.64 11.50 12.59
N LEU A 127 11.16 12.70 12.94
CA LEU A 127 11.92 13.95 12.79
C LEU A 127 12.78 14.21 14.04
N VAL A 128 14.10 14.20 13.89
CA VAL A 128 15.08 14.29 14.99
C VAL A 128 16.02 15.46 14.75
N GLY A 129 16.43 16.15 15.82
CA GLY A 129 17.32 17.31 15.71
C GLY A 129 17.21 18.23 16.92
N GLU A 130 18.11 19.20 17.02
CA GLU A 130 18.18 20.15 18.14
C GLU A 130 16.92 21.01 18.29
N GLY A 131 16.73 21.62 19.46
CA GLY A 131 15.65 22.59 19.66
C GLY A 131 15.77 23.77 18.68
N GLY A 132 14.71 24.10 17.95
CA GLY A 132 14.68 25.28 17.08
C GLY A 132 15.22 25.09 15.65
N VAL A 133 15.66 23.89 15.27
CA VAL A 133 16.17 23.59 13.91
C VAL A 133 15.10 23.54 12.81
N GLY A 134 13.82 23.62 13.18
CA GLY A 134 12.70 23.67 12.23
C GLY A 134 11.93 22.38 12.01
N LYS A 135 12.08 21.35 12.84
CA LYS A 135 11.31 20.08 12.72
C LYS A 135 9.79 20.28 12.58
N THR A 136 9.18 21.03 13.50
CA THR A 136 7.74 21.36 13.47
C THR A 136 7.37 22.20 12.24
N THR A 137 8.25 23.11 11.81
CA THR A 137 8.07 23.87 10.57
C THR A 137 8.05 22.95 9.36
N THR A 138 8.99 22.00 9.26
CA THR A 138 9.04 20.99 8.20
C THR A 138 7.79 20.13 8.19
N LEU A 139 7.30 19.70 9.35
CA LEU A 139 6.06 18.94 9.47
C LEU A 139 4.86 19.69 8.87
N HIS A 140 4.66 20.95 9.26
CA HIS A 140 3.56 21.77 8.72
C HIS A 140 3.70 22.00 7.21
N LEU A 141 4.92 22.24 6.72
CA LEU A 141 5.15 22.41 5.28
C LEU A 141 4.84 21.13 4.49
N LEU A 142 5.17 19.95 5.03
CA LEU A 142 4.81 18.66 4.44
C LEU A 142 3.29 18.44 4.42
N LEU A 143 2.59 18.87 5.47
CA LEU A 143 1.14 18.83 5.56
C LEU A 143 0.42 19.82 4.63
N GLY A 144 1.14 20.76 4.01
CA GLY A 144 0.55 21.87 3.27
C GLY A 144 -0.06 22.96 4.16
N ASP A 145 0.25 22.94 5.46
CA ASP A 145 -0.22 23.90 6.44
C ASP A 145 0.62 25.20 6.43
N THR A 146 0.03 26.26 6.97
CA THR A 146 0.80 27.49 7.25
C THR A 146 1.72 27.25 8.46
N PRO A 147 3.05 27.41 8.31
CA PRO A 147 3.96 27.18 9.42
C PRO A 147 3.77 28.22 10.54
N PRO A 148 4.03 27.85 11.80
CA PRO A 148 3.91 28.76 12.93
C PRO A 148 4.88 29.94 12.79
N LYS A 149 4.37 31.16 12.98
CA LYS A 149 5.16 32.40 12.90
C LYS A 149 5.99 32.70 14.14
N GLN A 150 5.69 32.03 15.25
CA GLN A 150 6.39 32.18 16.52
C GLN A 150 6.93 30.82 16.96
N TYR A 151 8.14 30.83 17.52
CA TYR A 151 8.74 29.61 18.06
C TYR A 151 8.03 29.21 19.35
N VAL A 152 7.30 28.09 19.30
CA VAL A 152 6.74 27.40 20.46
C VAL A 152 7.46 26.05 20.56
N PRO A 153 8.23 25.80 21.63
CA PRO A 153 8.93 24.53 21.76
C PRO A 153 7.95 23.35 21.88
N THR A 154 8.11 22.32 21.05
CA THR A 154 7.37 21.05 21.19
C THR A 154 7.63 20.45 22.56
N ILE A 155 6.55 20.08 23.26
CA ILE A 155 6.62 19.45 24.58
C ILE A 155 6.46 17.94 24.39
N ALA A 156 7.49 17.17 24.78
CA ALA A 156 7.55 15.72 24.62
C ALA A 156 7.46 15.23 23.16
N LEU A 157 6.26 15.17 22.58
CA LEU A 157 6.00 14.55 21.27
C LEU A 157 4.74 15.14 20.64
N ASN A 158 4.83 15.59 19.38
CA ASN A 158 3.69 15.83 18.52
C ASN A 158 3.58 14.72 17.48
N LEU A 159 2.48 13.95 17.53
CA LEU A 159 2.19 12.89 16.57
C LEU A 159 1.19 13.43 15.55
N GLU A 160 1.61 13.54 14.29
CA GLU A 160 0.72 13.89 13.21
C GLU A 160 0.75 12.77 12.17
N THR A 161 -0.40 12.11 11.98
CA THR A 161 -0.55 11.18 10.87
C THR A 161 -0.75 11.99 9.61
N VAL A 162 0.17 11.85 8.66
CA VAL A 162 0.05 12.54 7.38
C VAL A 162 -0.60 11.58 6.39
N GLU A 163 -1.92 11.45 6.50
CA GLU A 163 -2.70 10.60 5.59
C GLU A 163 -2.70 11.13 4.15
N ASN A 164 -2.36 12.43 3.98
CA ASN A 164 -2.50 13.16 2.73
C ASN A 164 -1.26 13.06 1.82
N ILE A 165 -0.11 12.60 2.33
CA ILE A 165 1.07 12.35 1.49
C ILE A 165 1.09 10.87 1.16
N ARG A 166 0.63 10.54 -0.05
CA ARG A 166 0.79 9.21 -0.65
C ARG A 166 2.07 9.18 -1.48
N PHE A 167 2.87 8.16 -1.26
CA PHE A 167 4.02 7.83 -2.11
C PHE A 167 3.96 6.34 -2.41
N GLY A 168 3.57 5.98 -3.63
CA GLY A 168 3.32 4.56 -3.90
C GLY A 168 2.11 4.04 -3.15
N ASN A 169 2.25 2.81 -2.66
CA ASN A 169 1.35 2.22 -1.68
C ASN A 169 1.71 2.61 -0.23
N TYR A 170 2.51 3.65 0.01
CA TYR A 170 2.85 4.06 1.36
C TYR A 170 1.99 5.21 1.88
N SER A 171 1.55 5.07 3.13
CA SER A 171 0.96 6.13 3.95
C SER A 171 1.99 6.57 4.99
N LEU A 172 2.31 7.87 5.03
CA LEU A 172 3.36 8.40 5.90
C LEU A 172 2.81 8.82 7.27
N VAL A 173 3.46 8.37 8.34
CA VAL A 173 3.16 8.78 9.71
C VAL A 173 4.37 9.56 10.24
N LEU A 174 4.22 10.87 10.46
CA LEU A 174 5.32 11.73 10.91
C LEU A 174 5.28 11.93 12.43
N TRP A 175 6.40 11.65 13.08
CA TRP A 175 6.57 11.87 14.51
C TRP A 175 7.51 13.07 14.70
N ASP A 176 7.00 14.19 15.22
CA ASP A 176 7.79 15.38 15.56
C ASP A 176 8.13 15.38 17.04
N PHE A 177 9.41 15.20 17.35
CA PHE A 177 9.88 15.12 18.74
C PHE A 177 10.41 16.45 19.26
N ALA A 178 10.29 16.64 20.57
CA ALA A 178 10.97 17.71 21.25
C ALA A 178 12.51 17.57 21.11
N GLY A 179 13.15 18.62 20.57
CA GLY A 179 14.60 18.70 20.40
C GLY A 179 15.37 19.23 21.61
N GLN A 180 14.69 19.59 22.71
CA GLN A 180 15.36 20.15 23.89
C GLN A 180 16.14 19.05 24.64
N GLU A 181 17.30 19.42 25.18
CA GLU A 181 18.20 18.49 25.88
C GLU A 181 17.50 17.64 26.96
N ARG A 182 16.62 18.25 27.76
CA ARG A 182 15.86 17.55 28.81
C ARG A 182 14.94 16.43 28.30
N PHE A 183 14.59 16.42 27.02
CA PHE A 183 13.77 15.38 26.39
C PHE A 183 14.59 14.39 25.54
N ARG A 184 15.91 14.59 25.39
CA ARG A 184 16.78 13.69 24.61
C ARG A 184 16.81 12.26 25.15
N THR A 185 16.63 12.06 26.46
CA THR A 185 16.53 10.71 27.05
C THR A 185 15.36 9.92 26.46
N LEU A 186 14.31 10.61 25.99
CA LEU A 186 13.14 9.99 25.37
C LEU A 186 13.39 9.55 23.92
N TRP A 187 14.45 10.05 23.27
CA TRP A 187 14.78 9.70 21.87
C TRP A 187 14.95 8.19 21.64
N ARG A 188 15.44 7.46 22.65
CA ARG A 188 15.55 6.00 22.58
C ARG A 188 14.20 5.30 22.41
N PHE A 189 13.13 5.81 23.03
CA PHE A 189 11.78 5.29 22.85
C PHE A 189 11.18 5.71 21.51
N TYR A 190 11.63 6.84 20.98
CA TYR A 190 11.14 7.44 19.75
C TYR A 190 11.68 6.77 18.48
N PHE A 191 12.92 6.29 18.51
CA PHE A 191 13.49 5.50 17.42
C PHE A 191 12.86 4.11 17.32
N HIS A 192 12.28 3.62 18.43
CA HIS A 192 11.66 2.31 18.44
C HIS A 192 10.42 2.29 17.53
N GLY A 193 10.46 1.40 16.54
CA GLY A 193 9.42 1.24 15.53
C GLY A 193 9.31 2.41 14.55
N ALA A 194 10.34 3.25 14.39
CA ALA A 194 10.43 4.16 13.24
C ALA A 194 11.09 3.41 12.07
N ASP A 195 10.50 3.51 10.88
CA ASP A 195 11.05 2.93 9.65
C ASP A 195 12.14 3.83 9.07
N VAL A 196 12.02 5.14 9.27
CA VAL A 196 12.98 6.15 8.81
C VAL A 196 13.25 7.18 9.91
N ILE A 197 14.53 7.52 10.09
CA ILE A 197 14.95 8.67 10.88
C ILE A 197 15.35 9.81 9.93
N PHE A 198 14.72 10.96 10.08
CA PHE A 198 15.05 12.17 9.35
C PHE A 198 15.72 13.17 10.30
N LEU A 199 17.02 13.43 10.10
CA LEU A 199 17.80 14.37 10.90
C LEU A 199 17.70 15.77 10.30
N VAL A 200 17.27 16.74 11.12
CA VAL A 200 17.15 18.16 10.78
C VAL A 200 18.22 18.98 11.50
#